data_AF-A0A502DUF6-F1
#
_entry.id   AF-A0A502DUF6-F1
#
_cell.length_a   1.000
_cell.length_b   1.000
_cell.length_c   1.000
_cell.angle_alpha   90.00
_cell.angle_beta   90.00
_cell.angle_gamma   90.00
#
_symmetry.space_group_name_H-M   'P 1'
#
loop_
_entity.id
_entity.type
_entity.pdbx_description
1 polymer ?
#
loop_
_entity_poly.entity_id
_entity_poly.type
_entity_poly.pdbx_seq_one_letter_code
_entity_poly.pdbx_strand_id
1 'polypeptide(L)'
;MFERAEGTMQNIAGRVQDAFGAATGDTGTQLEGKARQAAGRAQQSYGQLLDQVRESAVTNPLGTLAVMAGVGFVLGAIWARR
;
A
#
# COMPACT_ATOMS: atom_id res chain seq x y z
N MET A 1 48.78 18.21 3.35
CA MET A 1 48.01 18.60 2.14
C MET A 1 46.77 17.73 1.90
N PHE A 2 46.67 16.52 2.46
CA PHE A 2 45.48 15.65 2.32
C PHE A 2 44.22 16.15 3.07
N GLU A 3 44.37 16.80 4.22
CA GLU A 3 43.24 17.26 5.05
C GLU A 3 42.35 18.33 4.38
N ARG A 4 42.90 19.13 3.45
CA ARG A 4 42.13 20.15 2.72
C ARG A 4 41.27 19.55 1.59
N ALA A 5 41.72 18.45 1.00
CA ALA A 5 40.98 17.75 -0.05
C ALA A 5 39.74 17.06 0.55
N GLU A 6 39.90 16.46 1.73
CA GLU A 6 38.84 15.77 2.45
C GLU A 6 37.74 16.72 2.92
N GLY A 7 38.11 17.91 3.42
CA GLY A 7 37.15 18.95 3.80
C GLY A 7 36.35 19.51 2.63
N THR A 8 36.93 19.55 1.42
CA THR A 8 36.23 20.02 0.21
C THR A 8 35.25 18.97 -0.31
N MET A 9 35.63 17.69 -0.26
CA MET A 9 34.73 16.58 -0.62
C MET A 9 33.54 16.46 0.31
N GLN A 10 33.74 16.58 1.63
CA GLN A 10 32.63 16.57 2.60
C GLN A 10 31.65 17.72 2.38
N ASN A 11 32.14 18.92 2.02
CA ASN A 11 31.29 20.07 1.74
C ASN A 11 30.43 19.92 0.47
N ILE A 12 30.94 19.21 -0.53
CA ILE A 12 30.20 18.91 -1.76
C ILE A 12 29.15 17.84 -1.48
N ALA A 13 29.53 16.78 -0.77
CA ALA A 13 28.61 15.71 -0.37
C ALA A 13 27.45 16.24 0.49
N GLY A 14 27.73 17.14 1.44
CA GLY A 14 26.71 17.77 2.28
C GLY A 14 25.69 18.59 1.48
N ARG A 15 26.15 19.40 0.52
CA ARG A 15 25.24 20.19 -0.33
C ARG A 15 24.34 19.33 -1.22
N VAL A 16 24.86 18.20 -1.71
CA VAL A 16 24.07 17.25 -2.49
C VAL A 16 23.03 16.56 -1.60
N GLN A 17 23.41 16.14 -0.39
CA GLN A 17 22.46 15.56 0.57
C GLN A 17 21.37 16.54 0.99
N ASP A 18 21.70 17.81 1.24
CA ASP A 18 20.71 18.83 1.62
C ASP A 18 19.70 19.08 0.49
N ALA A 19 20.18 19.25 -0.74
CA ALA A 19 19.30 19.46 -1.90
C ALA A 19 18.41 18.24 -2.17
N PHE A 20 18.98 17.04 -2.06
CA PHE A 20 18.23 15.80 -2.25
C PHE A 20 17.23 15.55 -1.12
N GLY A 21 17.60 15.86 0.12
CA GLY A 21 16.76 15.75 1.31
C GLY A 21 15.59 16.73 1.29
N ALA A 22 15.82 17.98 0.88
CA ALA A 22 14.75 18.96 0.70
C ALA A 22 13.75 18.54 -0.38
N ALA A 23 14.23 18.16 -1.57
CA ALA A 23 13.36 17.72 -2.67
C ALA A 23 12.60 16.42 -2.34
N THR A 24 13.27 15.47 -1.68
CA THR A 24 12.66 14.19 -1.27
C THR A 24 11.71 14.37 -0.09
N GLY A 25 11.97 15.30 0.83
CA GLY A 25 11.10 15.60 1.97
C GLY A 25 9.73 16.13 1.53
N ASP A 26 9.72 17.10 0.60
CA ASP A 26 8.47 17.63 0.03
C ASP A 26 7.74 16.57 -0.81
N THR A 27 8.48 15.81 -1.61
CA THR A 27 7.91 14.75 -2.45
C THR A 27 7.36 13.60 -1.60
N GLY A 28 8.08 13.21 -0.54
CA GLY A 28 7.70 12.17 0.40
C GLY A 28 6.43 12.52 1.17
N THR A 29 6.32 13.75 1.66
CA THR A 29 5.12 14.23 2.36
C THR A 29 3.89 14.24 1.45
N GLN A 30 4.03 14.67 0.19
CA GLN A 30 2.95 14.60 -0.78
C GLN A 30 2.57 13.18 -1.18
N LEU A 31 3.57 12.30 -1.34
CA LEU A 31 3.37 10.88 -1.60
C LEU A 31 2.61 10.22 -0.46
N GLU A 32 2.99 10.49 0.78
CA GLU A 32 2.34 9.94 1.96
C GLU A 32 0.88 10.42 2.06
N GLY A 33 0.62 11.70 1.75
CA GLY A 33 -0.74 12.24 1.67
C GLY A 33 -1.59 11.56 0.60
N LYS A 34 -1.06 11.37 -0.62
CA LYS A 34 -1.76 10.66 -1.71
C LYS A 34 -1.96 9.18 -1.38
N ALA A 35 -0.95 8.54 -0.80
CA ALA A 35 -1.01 7.14 -0.37
C ALA A 35 -2.07 6.96 0.71
N ARG A 36 -2.14 7.86 1.70
CA ARG A 36 -3.17 7.84 2.75
C ARG A 36 -4.56 8.09 2.18
N GLN A 37 -4.70 8.99 1.20
CA GLN A 37 -5.98 9.23 0.53
C GLN A 37 -6.41 8.04 -0.33
N ALA A 38 -5.47 7.39 -1.02
CA ALA A 38 -5.71 6.16 -1.77
C ALA A 38 -6.10 5.00 -0.83
N ALA A 39 -5.40 4.85 0.29
CA ALA A 39 -5.72 3.87 1.31
C ALA A 39 -7.09 4.13 1.94
N GLY A 40 -7.44 5.39 2.23
CA GLY A 40 -8.75 5.78 2.73
C GLY A 40 -9.88 5.47 1.74
N ARG A 41 -9.69 5.78 0.44
CA ARG A 41 -10.64 5.40 -0.61
C ARG A 41 -10.78 3.88 -0.71
N ALA A 42 -9.66 3.15 -0.69
CA ALA A 42 -9.67 1.70 -0.72
C ALA A 42 -10.42 1.13 0.50
N GLN A 43 -10.16 1.62 1.71
CA GLN A 43 -10.85 1.22 2.93
C GLN A 43 -12.35 1.50 2.85
N GLN A 44 -12.75 2.66 2.33
CA GLN A 44 -14.16 3.03 2.19
C GLN A 44 -14.89 2.19 1.14
N SER A 45 -14.24 1.88 0.01
CA SER A 45 -14.78 0.95 -0.99
C SER A 45 -14.86 -0.47 -0.42
N TYR A 46 -13.85 -0.91 0.32
CA TYR A 46 -13.82 -2.22 0.95
C TYR A 46 -14.92 -2.37 2.02
N GLY A 47 -15.13 -1.32 2.83
CA GLY A 47 -16.22 -1.28 3.82
C GLY A 47 -17.59 -1.42 3.17
N GLN A 48 -17.87 -0.65 2.11
CA GLN A 48 -19.14 -0.74 1.37
C GLN A 48 -19.36 -2.11 0.71
N LEU A 49 -18.30 -2.74 0.20
CA LEU A 49 -18.37 -4.08 -0.37
C LEU A 49 -18.64 -5.12 0.73
N LEU A 50 -17.95 -5.01 1.87
CA LEU A 50 -18.13 -5.91 2.99
C LEU A 50 -19.53 -5.80 3.60
N ASP A 51 -20.06 -4.58 3.72
CA ASP A 51 -21.43 -4.34 4.19
C ASP A 51 -22.48 -4.92 3.24
N GLN A 52 -22.31 -4.77 1.92
CA GLN A 52 -23.19 -5.40 0.93
C GLN A 52 -23.15 -6.94 0.99
N VAL A 53 -21.95 -7.50 1.16
CA VAL A 53 -21.80 -8.96 1.33
C VAL A 53 -22.44 -9.41 2.64
N ARG A 54 -22.26 -8.66 3.73
CA ARG A 54 -22.89 -8.93 5.03
C ARG A 54 -24.40 -8.88 4.93
N GLU A 55 -24.96 -7.86 4.30
CA GLU A 55 -26.41 -7.72 4.12
C GLU A 55 -26.97 -8.85 3.25
N SER A 56 -26.28 -9.17 2.15
CA SER A 56 -26.63 -10.32 1.30
C SER A 56 -26.54 -11.66 2.04
N ALA A 57 -25.62 -11.79 3.01
CA ALA A 57 -25.50 -12.96 3.87
C ALA A 57 -26.68 -13.12 4.82
N VAL A 58 -27.20 -12.01 5.34
CA VAL A 58 -28.38 -12.02 6.23
C VAL A 58 -29.66 -12.28 5.43
N THR A 59 -29.81 -11.68 4.24
CA THR A 59 -31.02 -11.79 3.43
C THR A 59 -31.11 -13.11 2.64
N ASN A 60 -29.97 -13.61 2.12
CA ASN A 60 -29.91 -14.84 1.33
C ASN A 60 -28.75 -15.75 1.81
N PRO A 61 -28.96 -16.50 2.90
CA PRO A 61 -27.92 -17.34 3.49
C PRO A 61 -27.44 -18.44 2.54
N LEU A 62 -28.34 -19.02 1.72
CA LEU A 62 -27.97 -20.03 0.73
C LEU A 62 -27.11 -19.47 -0.41
N GLY A 63 -27.42 -18.26 -0.90
CA GLY A 63 -26.64 -17.61 -1.95
C GLY A 63 -25.22 -17.29 -1.50
N THR A 64 -25.06 -16.84 -0.27
CA THR A 64 -23.74 -16.55 0.32
C THR A 64 -22.93 -17.82 0.56
N LEU A 65 -23.55 -18.91 1.02
CA LEU A 65 -22.90 -20.21 1.15
C LEU A 65 -22.40 -20.74 -0.20
N ALA A 66 -23.18 -20.57 -1.27
CA ALA A 66 -22.78 -20.99 -2.61
C ALA A 66 -21.55 -20.23 -3.12
N VAL A 67 -21.49 -18.91 -2.89
CA VAL A 67 -20.32 -18.09 -3.25
C VAL A 67 -19.09 -18.52 -2.45
N MET A 68 -19.23 -18.70 -1.13
CA MET A 68 -18.12 -19.15 -0.28
C MET A 68 -17.61 -20.54 -0.67
N ALA A 69 -18.52 -21.46 -1.00
CA ALA A 69 -18.17 -22.79 -1.49
C ALA A 69 -17.38 -22.71 -2.81
N GLY A 70 -17.79 -21.85 -3.74
CA GLY A 70 -17.08 -21.63 -5.00
C GLY A 70 -15.66 -21.09 -4.79
N VAL A 71 -15.49 -20.07 -3.94
CA VAL A 71 -14.17 -19.50 -3.62
C VAL A 71 -13.28 -20.55 -2.96
N GLY A 72 -13.80 -21.27 -1.96
CA GLY A 72 -13.07 -22.34 -1.28
C GLY A 72 -12.67 -23.48 -2.22
N PHE A 73 -13.55 -23.85 -3.14
CA PHE A 73 -13.28 -24.89 -4.14
C PHE A 73 -12.17 -24.49 -5.10
N VAL A 74 -12.16 -23.25 -5.61
CA VAL A 74 -11.11 -22.78 -6.52
C VAL A 74 -9.75 -22.72 -5.80
N LEU A 75 -9.71 -22.16 -4.59
CA LEU A 75 -8.48 -22.11 -3.80
C LEU A 75 -7.98 -23.51 -3.45
N GLY A 76 -8.88 -24.40 -3.03
CA GLY A 76 -8.59 -25.81 -2.77
C GLY A 76 -8.06 -26.53 -4.01
N ALA A 77 -8.64 -26.31 -5.18
CA ALA A 77 -8.21 -26.91 -6.43
C ALA A 77 -6.82 -26.40 -6.90
N ILE A 78 -6.48 -25.14 -6.62
CA ILE A 78 -5.16 -24.58 -6.89
C ILE A 78 -4.09 -25.18 -5.97
N TRP A 79 -4.42 -25.37 -4.68
CA TRP A 79 -3.52 -26.01 -3.72
C TRP A 79 -3.41 -27.52 -3.91
N ALA A 80 -4.48 -28.20 -4.32
CA ALA A 80 -4.49 -29.64 -4.57
C ALA A 80 -3.60 -30.08 -5.74
N ARG A 81 -3.10 -29.12 -6.53
CA ARG A 81 -2.26 -29.37 -7.71
C ARG A 81 -0.76 -29.17 -7.45
N ARG A 82 -0.37 -28.83 -6.22
CA ARG A 82 1.02 -28.63 -5.80
C ARG A 82 1.40 -29.62 -4.72
#